data_AF-A0A8C0HFF3-F1
#
_entry.id   AF-A0A8C0HFF3-F1
#
_cell.length_a   1.000
_cell.length_b   1.000
_cell.length_c   1.000
_cell.angle_alpha   90.00
_cell.angle_beta   90.00
_cell.angle_gamma   90.00
#
_symmetry.space_group_name_H-M   'P 1'
#
loop_
_entity.id
_entity.type
_entity.pdbx_description
1 polymer ?
#
loop_
_entity_poly.entity_id
_entity_poly.type
_entity_poly.pdbx_seq_one_letter_code
_entity_poly.pdbx_strand_id
1 'polypeptide(L)'
;LRESSMPFGNGLGPVIKALQLADEALGMLMEGLKQRNLHNCVNLIVLADHGMDKTYCNQLEYMTDYFNQINFYMYDGPAARIRAYNVPEDYFTYLNTIGPFYVFQCRKPNQHFKPYLTPNLPKRFHYANNIRIDKVHLMVDRQWLAVRNKDYTFCGGGNHGYDNEFKSMEAIFMAHGPSFKEKTEVEPFENIEIYNLMCDLLHIKPAPNNGTHGSLNHLLKMAFYNPSHSKEESPPSSCPFTTLTPLDELGCTCAPLVSNGSSVLFLINQNMYSS
;
A
#
# COMPACT_ATOMS: atom_id res chain seq x y z
N LEU A 1 -18.41 13.18 5.69
CA LEU A 1 -17.01 13.46 6.15
C LEU A 1 -16.11 14.04 5.04
N ARG A 2 -16.28 13.67 3.77
CA ARG A 2 -15.47 14.18 2.64
C ARG A 2 -15.58 15.70 2.41
N GLU A 3 -16.77 16.28 2.57
CA GLU A 3 -17.00 17.72 2.36
C GLU A 3 -16.57 18.59 3.55
N SER A 4 -16.66 18.07 4.78
CA SER A 4 -16.35 18.81 6.01
C SER A 4 -14.85 18.85 6.33
N SER A 5 -14.03 18.08 5.62
CA SER A 5 -12.56 18.00 5.78
C SER A 5 -11.78 18.85 4.77
N MET A 6 -12.31 19.14 3.59
CA MET A 6 -11.73 20.16 2.70
C MET A 6 -11.47 21.51 3.41
N PRO A 7 -12.33 21.99 4.35
CA PRO A 7 -12.08 23.17 5.17
C PRO A 7 -11.42 22.87 6.54
N PHE A 8 -10.54 21.86 6.67
CA PHE A 8 -9.68 21.65 7.86
C PHE A 8 -8.91 22.95 8.28
N GLY A 9 -8.76 23.90 7.36
CA GLY A 9 -8.17 25.22 7.60
C GLY A 9 -8.92 26.12 8.60
N ASN A 10 -10.20 25.84 8.90
CA ASN A 10 -11.00 26.57 9.90
C ASN A 10 -10.98 25.94 11.31
N GLY A 11 -10.09 24.95 11.56
CA GLY A 11 -9.96 24.24 12.84
C GLY A 11 -10.80 22.96 12.93
N LEU A 12 -10.76 22.28 14.08
CA LEU A 12 -11.43 20.98 14.30
C LEU A 12 -12.97 21.08 14.39
N GLY A 13 -13.54 22.28 14.51
CA GLY A 13 -14.96 22.50 14.74
C GLY A 13 -15.89 21.85 13.69
N PRO A 14 -15.69 22.08 12.38
CA PRO A 14 -16.49 21.45 11.34
C PRO A 14 -16.39 19.91 11.32
N VAL A 15 -15.21 19.38 11.63
CA VAL A 15 -14.97 17.92 11.69
C VAL A 15 -15.71 17.30 12.87
N ILE A 16 -15.64 17.91 14.05
CA ILE A 16 -16.39 17.46 15.24
C ILE A 16 -17.88 17.42 14.95
N LYS A 17 -18.44 18.47 14.35
CA LYS A 17 -19.86 18.50 13.95
C LYS A 17 -20.21 17.39 12.96
N ALA A 18 -19.35 17.15 11.97
CA ALA A 18 -19.59 16.10 11.00
C ALA A 18 -19.49 14.69 11.61
N LEU A 19 -18.63 14.48 12.61
CA LEU A 19 -18.58 13.25 13.38
C LEU A 19 -19.86 13.05 14.20
N GLN A 20 -20.35 14.10 14.87
CA GLN A 20 -21.63 14.06 15.58
C GLN A 20 -22.80 13.72 14.65
N LEU A 21 -22.85 14.32 13.46
CA LEU A 21 -23.88 14.01 12.46
C LEU A 21 -23.80 12.56 11.97
N ALA A 22 -22.59 12.02 11.78
CA ALA A 22 -22.41 10.63 11.39
C ALA A 22 -22.82 9.65 12.51
N ASP A 23 -22.50 9.99 13.76
CA ASP A 23 -22.91 9.24 14.96
C ASP A 23 -24.43 9.27 15.13
N GLU A 24 -25.08 10.43 14.99
CA GLU A 24 -26.54 10.58 15.01
C GLU A 24 -27.20 9.72 13.93
N ALA A 25 -26.66 9.72 12.70
CA ALA A 25 -27.17 8.89 11.61
C ALA A 25 -27.03 7.38 11.91
N LEU A 26 -25.90 6.95 12.49
CA LEU A 26 -25.71 5.57 12.94
C LEU A 26 -26.69 5.22 14.06
N GLY A 27 -26.90 6.13 15.01
CA GLY A 27 -27.90 5.99 16.08
C GLY A 27 -29.32 5.82 15.53
N MET A 28 -29.71 6.62 14.53
CA MET A 28 -30.99 6.49 13.84
C MET A 28 -31.15 5.12 13.17
N LEU A 29 -30.11 4.61 12.51
CA LEU A 29 -30.11 3.26 11.93
C LEU A 29 -30.33 2.20 13.02
N MET A 30 -29.56 2.26 14.10
CA MET A 30 -29.62 1.28 15.18
C MET A 30 -30.99 1.29 15.87
N GLU A 31 -31.58 2.46 16.09
CA GLU A 31 -32.92 2.56 16.69
C GLU A 31 -34.00 2.03 15.74
N GLY A 32 -33.88 2.29 14.43
CA GLY A 32 -34.76 1.73 13.41
C GLY A 32 -34.69 0.19 13.34
N LEU A 33 -33.49 -0.38 13.45
CA LEU A 33 -33.27 -1.83 13.57
C LEU A 33 -33.86 -2.37 14.87
N LYS A 34 -33.71 -1.66 15.98
CA LYS A 34 -34.25 -2.06 17.28
C LYS A 34 -35.77 -2.10 17.28
N GLN A 35 -36.44 -1.07 16.76
CA GLN A 35 -37.90 -1.04 16.59
C GLN A 35 -38.45 -2.21 15.77
N ARG A 36 -37.64 -2.77 14.86
CA ARG A 36 -37.99 -3.92 14.02
C ARG A 36 -37.53 -5.26 14.59
N ASN A 37 -36.96 -5.27 15.81
CA ASN A 37 -36.34 -6.44 16.43
C ASN A 37 -35.19 -7.05 15.60
N LEU A 38 -34.51 -6.25 14.78
CA LEU A 38 -33.42 -6.66 13.89
C LEU A 38 -32.02 -6.28 14.40
N HIS A 39 -31.92 -5.46 15.45
CA HIS A 39 -30.64 -4.97 15.98
C HIS A 39 -29.64 -6.06 16.39
N ASN A 40 -30.11 -7.24 16.80
CA ASN A 40 -29.28 -8.41 17.11
C ASN A 40 -29.33 -9.51 16.03
N CYS A 41 -29.94 -9.22 14.88
CA CYS A 41 -30.05 -10.13 13.73
C CYS A 41 -29.16 -9.69 12.57
N VAL A 42 -29.02 -8.38 12.35
CA VAL A 42 -28.19 -7.81 11.29
C VAL A 42 -26.70 -7.89 11.66
N ASN A 43 -25.87 -8.31 10.70
CA ASN A 43 -24.43 -8.10 10.74
C ASN A 43 -24.11 -6.74 10.09
N LEU A 44 -23.75 -5.77 10.92
CA LEU A 44 -23.39 -4.41 10.52
C LEU A 44 -21.87 -4.26 10.51
N ILE A 45 -21.34 -3.72 9.42
CA ILE A 45 -19.94 -3.27 9.30
C ILE A 45 -19.97 -1.76 9.06
N VAL A 46 -19.28 -0.99 9.90
CA VAL A 46 -19.05 0.44 9.76
C VAL A 46 -17.57 0.67 9.51
N LEU A 47 -17.23 1.30 8.39
CA LEU A 47 -15.86 1.52 7.98
C LEU A 47 -15.68 2.86 7.27
N ALA A 48 -14.43 3.26 7.04
CA ALA A 48 -14.07 4.37 6.16
C ALA A 48 -13.22 3.88 4.97
N ASP A 49 -13.18 4.67 3.91
CA ASP A 49 -12.33 4.45 2.74
C ASP A 49 -10.86 4.80 3.02
N HIS A 50 -10.62 5.88 3.76
CA HIS A 50 -9.30 6.34 4.17
C HIS A 50 -9.37 7.32 5.35
N GLY A 51 -8.21 7.62 5.94
CA GLY A 51 -8.06 8.71 6.91
C GLY A 51 -7.98 10.10 6.26
N MET A 52 -7.41 11.06 6.98
CA MET A 52 -7.21 12.45 6.54
C MET A 52 -5.99 13.06 7.20
N ASP A 53 -5.23 13.88 6.46
CA ASP A 53 -4.12 14.66 7.00
C ASP A 53 -4.26 16.14 6.68
N LYS A 54 -3.62 16.99 7.48
CA LYS A 54 -3.59 18.44 7.27
C LYS A 54 -2.60 18.79 6.17
N THR A 55 -2.93 19.78 5.35
CA THR A 55 -2.01 20.35 4.36
C THR A 55 -1.69 21.79 4.69
N TYR A 56 -0.59 22.29 4.13
CA TYR A 56 -0.14 23.66 4.35
C TYR A 56 0.30 24.28 3.02
N CYS A 57 -0.07 25.55 2.79
CA CYS A 57 0.35 26.26 1.58
C CYS A 57 1.85 26.56 1.52
N ASN A 58 2.58 26.41 2.63
CA ASN A 58 4.03 26.48 2.68
C ASN A 58 4.70 25.09 2.57
N GLN A 59 3.93 24.00 2.39
CA GLN A 59 4.42 22.64 2.18
C GLN A 59 4.00 22.15 0.78
N LEU A 60 4.46 22.88 -0.24
CA LEU A 60 4.18 22.60 -1.66
C LEU A 60 5.50 22.46 -2.41
N GLU A 61 5.62 21.39 -3.19
CA GLU A 61 6.71 21.17 -4.15
C GLU A 61 6.22 21.49 -5.56
N TYR A 62 6.75 22.58 -6.14
CA TYR A 62 6.34 23.07 -7.45
C TYR A 62 7.23 22.51 -8.55
N MET A 63 6.65 21.88 -9.57
CA MET A 63 7.44 21.34 -10.69
C MET A 63 8.19 22.44 -11.46
N THR A 64 7.69 23.68 -11.46
CA THR A 64 8.40 24.85 -12.03
C THR A 64 9.75 25.15 -11.37
N ASP A 65 10.01 24.64 -10.17
CA ASP A 65 11.31 24.80 -9.51
C ASP A 65 12.34 23.76 -9.99
N TYR A 66 11.91 22.75 -10.77
CA TYR A 66 12.76 21.65 -11.26
C TYR A 66 12.93 21.69 -12.79
N PHE A 67 11.98 22.29 -13.51
CA PHE A 67 11.94 22.38 -14.96
C PHE A 67 11.75 23.82 -15.44
N ASN A 68 12.54 24.21 -16.45
CA ASN A 68 12.39 25.50 -17.11
C ASN A 68 11.07 25.62 -17.89
N GLN A 69 10.52 24.50 -18.36
CA GLN A 69 9.26 24.41 -19.09
C GLN A 69 8.49 23.17 -18.66
N ILE A 70 7.19 23.32 -18.41
CA ILE A 70 6.29 22.22 -18.06
C ILE A 70 5.48 21.81 -19.30
N ASN A 71 6.02 20.87 -20.07
CA ASN A 71 5.39 20.33 -21.29
C ASN A 71 4.61 19.02 -21.05
N PHE A 72 4.24 18.77 -19.79
CA PHE A 72 3.51 17.58 -19.37
C PHE A 72 2.21 17.89 -18.66
N TYR A 73 1.36 16.88 -18.65
CA TYR A 73 0.18 16.86 -17.81
C TYR A 73 0.55 16.22 -16.46
N MET A 74 0.06 16.83 -15.38
CA MET A 74 0.28 16.36 -14.02
C MET A 74 -1.07 16.20 -13.32
N TYR A 75 -1.25 15.05 -12.67
CA TYR A 75 -2.24 14.88 -11.62
C TYR A 75 -1.59 15.37 -10.32
N ASP A 76 -1.97 16.55 -9.86
CA ASP A 76 -1.40 17.19 -8.66
C ASP A 76 -1.87 16.51 -7.36
N GLY A 77 -1.12 16.70 -6.28
CA GLY A 77 -1.53 16.33 -4.93
C GLY A 77 -0.58 15.34 -4.23
N PRO A 78 -1.08 14.55 -3.26
CA PRO A 78 -0.26 13.69 -2.41
C PRO A 78 0.19 12.37 -3.07
N ALA A 79 -0.52 11.92 -4.12
CA ALA A 79 -0.15 10.77 -4.97
C ALA A 79 -0.04 11.22 -6.43
N ALA A 80 0.85 12.19 -6.66
CA ALA A 80 0.95 12.84 -7.94
C ALA A 80 1.49 11.92 -9.05
N ARG A 81 1.00 12.12 -10.27
CA ARG A 81 1.42 11.37 -11.46
C ARG A 81 1.66 12.29 -12.64
N ILE A 82 2.59 11.91 -13.50
CA ILE A 82 2.96 12.70 -14.68
C ILE A 82 2.80 11.85 -15.93
N ARG A 83 2.22 12.45 -16.97
CA ARG A 83 2.06 11.84 -18.30
C ARG A 83 2.22 12.87 -19.42
N ALA A 84 2.24 12.37 -20.65
CA ALA A 84 2.23 13.21 -21.83
C ALA A 84 1.03 14.16 -21.81
N TYR A 85 1.21 15.39 -22.27
CA TYR A 85 0.08 16.32 -22.42
C TYR A 85 -0.83 15.90 -23.57
N ASN A 86 -0.23 15.62 -24.73
CA ASN A 86 -0.91 15.18 -25.95
C ASN A 86 -1.19 13.68 -25.89
N VAL A 87 -2.45 13.33 -25.64
CA VAL A 87 -2.91 11.94 -25.51
C VAL A 87 -4.08 11.69 -26.45
N PRO A 88 -4.16 10.52 -27.10
CA PRO A 88 -3.34 9.32 -26.87
C PRO A 88 -1.99 9.26 -27.59
N GLU A 89 -1.70 10.18 -28.52
CA GLU A 89 -0.60 10.11 -29.49
C GLU A 89 0.77 9.89 -28.85
N ASP A 90 1.08 10.65 -27.79
CA ASP A 90 2.40 10.60 -27.16
C ASP A 90 2.44 9.71 -25.91
N TYR A 91 1.33 9.06 -25.51
CA TYR A 91 1.23 8.40 -24.19
C TYR A 91 2.36 7.37 -23.93
N PHE A 92 2.70 6.56 -24.94
CA PHE A 92 3.72 5.51 -24.81
C PHE A 92 5.13 5.98 -25.19
N THR A 93 5.25 6.94 -26.11
CA THR A 93 6.54 7.46 -26.58
C THR A 93 7.10 8.51 -25.64
N TYR A 94 6.24 9.15 -24.83
CA TYR A 94 6.64 10.21 -23.91
C TYR A 94 7.72 9.77 -22.93
N LEU A 95 7.73 8.52 -22.46
CA LEU A 95 8.81 8.05 -21.57
C LEU A 95 10.18 8.01 -22.25
N ASN A 96 10.23 7.84 -23.57
CA ASN A 96 11.47 7.87 -24.34
C ASN A 96 11.96 9.32 -24.57
N THR A 97 11.04 10.30 -24.52
CA THR A 97 11.36 11.73 -24.69
C THR A 97 11.57 12.45 -23.35
N ILE A 98 10.95 11.98 -22.27
CA ILE A 98 11.28 12.33 -20.88
C ILE A 98 12.60 11.65 -20.52
N GLY A 99 13.71 12.08 -21.13
CA GLY A 99 15.06 11.78 -20.63
C GLY A 99 15.26 11.92 -19.11
N PRO A 100 14.35 12.47 -18.28
CA PRO A 100 14.52 12.39 -16.84
C PRO A 100 13.45 11.69 -15.98
N PHE A 101 13.65 10.41 -15.71
CA PHE A 101 13.53 9.96 -14.31
C PHE A 101 14.59 10.66 -13.42
N TYR A 102 15.79 10.88 -13.98
CA TYR A 102 16.94 11.49 -13.30
C TYR A 102 16.79 12.98 -12.92
N VAL A 103 16.01 13.79 -13.65
CA VAL A 103 15.81 15.24 -13.32
C VAL A 103 14.94 15.42 -12.09
N PHE A 104 14.15 14.43 -11.69
CA PHE A 104 13.42 14.53 -10.43
C PHE A 104 14.24 14.02 -9.25
N GLN A 105 15.32 13.26 -9.48
CA GLN A 105 16.01 12.54 -8.42
C GLN A 105 17.14 13.39 -7.82
N CYS A 106 17.13 13.54 -6.49
CA CYS A 106 18.21 14.17 -5.72
C CYS A 106 18.57 15.60 -6.16
N ARG A 107 17.60 16.43 -6.56
CA ARG A 107 17.86 17.79 -7.07
C ARG A 107 18.05 18.82 -5.96
N LYS A 108 17.35 18.64 -4.84
CA LYS A 108 17.48 19.46 -3.64
C LYS A 108 17.81 18.54 -2.44
N PRO A 109 18.62 18.98 -1.48
CA PRO A 109 18.92 18.19 -0.29
C PRO A 109 17.67 17.90 0.56
N ASN A 110 16.71 18.83 0.58
CA ASN A 110 15.44 18.71 1.31
C ASN A 110 14.26 18.65 0.33
N GLN A 111 14.31 17.72 -0.63
CA GLN A 111 13.21 17.49 -1.55
C GLN A 111 12.14 16.62 -0.86
N HIS A 112 10.88 17.07 -0.87
CA HIS A 112 9.78 16.43 -0.15
C HIS A 112 8.91 15.50 -1.00
N PHE A 113 9.50 14.97 -2.06
CA PHE A 113 8.94 13.88 -2.84
C PHE A 113 10.06 13.04 -3.45
N LYS A 114 9.77 11.77 -3.72
CA LYS A 114 10.65 10.88 -4.44
C LYS A 114 9.97 10.40 -5.74
N PRO A 115 10.58 10.65 -6.91
CA PRO A 115 10.07 10.13 -8.17
C PRO A 115 10.27 8.61 -8.22
N TYR A 116 9.29 7.91 -8.82
CA TYR A 116 9.35 6.49 -9.13
C TYR A 116 8.85 6.23 -10.54
N LEU A 117 9.55 5.36 -11.26
CA LEU A 117 8.85 4.54 -12.24
C LEU A 117 7.98 3.55 -11.49
N THR A 118 6.72 3.38 -11.88
CA THR A 118 5.77 2.56 -11.10
C THR A 118 6.20 1.11 -10.86
N PRO A 119 6.97 0.42 -11.74
CA PRO A 119 7.55 -0.87 -11.41
C PRO A 119 8.54 -0.86 -10.23
N ASN A 120 9.14 0.29 -9.93
CA ASN A 120 10.14 0.47 -8.86
C ASN A 120 9.51 0.98 -7.55
N LEU A 121 8.21 1.25 -7.52
CA LEU A 121 7.51 1.53 -6.26
C LEU A 121 7.63 0.34 -5.30
N PRO A 122 7.59 0.57 -3.98
CA PRO A 122 7.48 -0.51 -3.00
C PRO A 122 6.36 -1.49 -3.37
N LYS A 123 6.69 -2.79 -3.41
CA LYS A 123 5.78 -3.81 -3.96
C LYS A 123 4.47 -3.91 -3.18
N ARG A 124 4.48 -3.58 -1.88
CA ARG A 124 3.28 -3.56 -1.02
C ARG A 124 2.14 -2.67 -1.53
N PHE A 125 2.41 -1.67 -2.37
CA PHE A 125 1.35 -0.85 -2.94
C PHE A 125 0.55 -1.56 -4.02
N HIS A 126 1.11 -2.59 -4.67
CA HIS A 126 0.53 -3.24 -5.86
C HIS A 126 0.08 -2.24 -6.96
N TYR A 127 0.71 -1.05 -7.02
CA TYR A 127 0.27 0.09 -7.82
C TYR A 127 1.14 0.30 -9.07
N ALA A 128 1.09 -0.65 -10.00
CA ALA A 128 1.86 -0.57 -11.25
C ALA A 128 1.19 -1.26 -12.46
N ASN A 129 0.44 -2.32 -12.21
CA ASN A 129 -0.07 -3.21 -13.26
C ASN A 129 -1.43 -2.75 -13.84
N ASN A 130 -1.49 -1.51 -14.34
CA ASN A 130 -2.64 -1.02 -15.09
C ASN A 130 -2.21 0.07 -16.06
N ILE A 131 -2.78 0.10 -17.28
CA ILE A 131 -2.46 1.14 -18.27
C ILE A 131 -2.84 2.55 -17.79
N ARG A 132 -3.84 2.69 -16.92
CA ARG A 132 -4.28 3.98 -16.34
C ARG A 132 -3.35 4.49 -15.25
N ILE A 133 -2.41 3.66 -14.79
CA ILE A 133 -1.36 4.07 -13.87
C ILE A 133 -0.19 4.58 -14.73
N ASP A 134 -0.10 5.90 -14.85
CA ASP A 134 0.99 6.56 -15.55
C ASP A 134 2.35 6.10 -15.00
N LYS A 135 3.36 5.93 -15.86
CA LYS A 135 4.63 5.34 -15.41
C LYS A 135 5.41 6.20 -14.43
N VAL A 136 5.23 7.52 -14.45
CA VAL A 136 5.90 8.45 -13.52
C VAL A 136 4.97 8.75 -12.36
N HIS A 137 5.38 8.33 -11.16
CA HIS A 137 4.68 8.56 -9.90
C HIS A 137 5.59 9.36 -8.96
N LEU A 138 5.03 10.28 -8.18
CA LEU A 138 5.75 11.02 -7.14
C LEU A 138 5.24 10.55 -5.77
N MET A 139 6.08 9.86 -5.03
CA MET A 139 5.83 9.53 -3.62
C MET A 139 6.11 10.77 -2.78
N VAL A 140 5.07 11.38 -2.23
CA VAL A 140 5.18 12.66 -1.50
C VAL A 140 5.29 12.40 0.00
N ASP A 141 6.13 13.19 0.70
CA ASP A 141 6.25 13.13 2.15
C ASP A 141 4.94 13.54 2.84
N ARG A 142 4.78 13.15 4.12
CA ARG A 142 3.61 13.51 4.94
C ARG A 142 3.34 15.02 4.90
N GLN A 143 2.08 15.40 4.70
CA GLN A 143 1.57 16.78 4.71
C GLN A 143 2.06 17.70 3.57
N TRP A 144 2.92 17.20 2.68
CA TRP A 144 3.37 17.89 1.47
C TRP A 144 2.45 17.60 0.29
N LEU A 145 2.42 18.50 -0.69
CA LEU A 145 1.77 18.26 -1.98
C LEU A 145 2.77 18.52 -3.11
N ALA A 146 2.79 17.64 -4.11
CA ALA A 146 3.51 17.89 -5.35
C ALA A 146 2.54 18.48 -6.38
N VAL A 147 2.87 19.64 -6.92
CA VAL A 147 1.95 20.41 -7.78
C VAL A 147 2.68 20.99 -8.99
N ARG A 148 1.93 21.24 -10.06
CA ARG A 148 2.47 21.69 -11.34
C ARG A 148 3.17 23.05 -11.26
N ASN A 149 2.53 24.06 -10.67
CA ASN A 149 3.05 25.43 -10.64
C ASN A 149 2.52 26.23 -9.43
N LYS A 150 2.99 27.47 -9.29
CA LYS A 150 2.66 28.37 -8.17
C LYS A 150 1.24 28.94 -8.19
N ASP A 151 0.47 28.66 -9.24
CA ASP A 151 -0.95 29.05 -9.33
C ASP A 151 -1.86 28.07 -8.56
N TYR A 152 -1.31 26.98 -8.03
CA TYR A 152 -2.05 25.99 -7.25
C TYR A 152 -2.52 26.58 -5.92
N THR A 153 -3.85 26.54 -5.69
CA THR A 153 -4.50 27.17 -4.52
C THR A 153 -5.18 26.18 -3.58
N PHE A 154 -5.25 24.89 -3.92
CA PHE A 154 -5.92 23.87 -3.10
C PHE A 154 -5.02 23.34 -1.97
N CYS A 155 -4.64 24.22 -1.04
CA CYS A 155 -3.74 23.96 0.09
C CYS A 155 -4.29 24.56 1.40
N GLY A 156 -3.70 24.20 2.54
CA GLY A 156 -4.06 24.77 3.86
C GLY A 156 -5.28 24.14 4.54
N GLY A 157 -5.92 23.18 3.89
CA GLY A 157 -7.05 22.40 4.40
C GLY A 157 -6.63 21.00 4.83
N GLY A 158 -7.43 20.01 4.44
CA GLY A 158 -7.17 18.59 4.66
C GLY A 158 -7.11 17.86 3.32
N ASN A 159 -6.26 16.86 3.23
CA ASN A 159 -6.15 16.01 2.04
C ASN A 159 -5.76 14.58 2.42
N HIS A 160 -5.88 13.66 1.47
CA HIS A 160 -5.64 12.24 1.64
C HIS A 160 -5.14 11.62 0.32
N GLY A 161 -4.69 10.37 0.37
CA GLY A 161 -4.10 9.68 -0.78
C GLY A 161 -2.59 9.55 -0.72
N TYR A 162 -1.98 9.87 0.43
CA TYR A 162 -0.59 9.55 0.72
C TYR A 162 -0.37 8.03 0.86
N ASP A 163 0.84 7.64 1.22
CA ASP A 163 1.19 6.28 1.63
C ASP A 163 0.20 5.72 2.66
N ASN A 164 -0.32 4.52 2.40
CA ASN A 164 -1.28 3.84 3.26
C ASN A 164 -0.69 3.40 4.62
N GLU A 165 0.64 3.40 4.79
CA GLU A 165 1.29 3.20 6.10
C GLU A 165 1.36 4.48 6.95
N PHE A 166 0.92 5.64 6.44
CA PHE A 166 0.83 6.82 7.27
C PHE A 166 -0.35 6.70 8.21
N LYS A 167 -0.10 6.87 9.52
CA LYS A 167 -1.14 6.80 10.55
C LYS A 167 -2.34 7.71 10.27
N SER A 168 -2.13 8.86 9.64
CA SER A 168 -3.21 9.77 9.23
C SER A 168 -4.09 9.21 8.12
N MET A 169 -3.64 8.21 7.36
CA MET A 169 -4.37 7.54 6.27
C MET A 169 -5.09 6.27 6.72
N GLU A 170 -4.85 5.79 7.94
CA GLU A 170 -5.58 4.66 8.52
C GLU A 170 -7.09 4.95 8.59
N ALA A 171 -7.89 3.91 8.34
CA ALA A 171 -9.35 3.98 8.35
C ALA A 171 -9.94 3.26 9.57
N ILE A 172 -11.16 3.63 9.94
CA ILE A 172 -11.90 2.92 10.99
C ILE A 172 -12.51 1.62 10.45
N PHE A 173 -12.63 0.63 11.32
CA PHE A 173 -13.45 -0.57 11.11
C PHE A 173 -14.12 -0.95 12.43
N MET A 174 -15.45 -1.09 12.40
CA MET A 174 -16.26 -1.58 13.51
C MET A 174 -17.29 -2.56 12.97
N ALA A 175 -17.53 -3.64 13.72
CA ALA A 175 -18.49 -4.65 13.33
C ALA A 175 -19.38 -5.05 14.51
N HIS A 176 -20.65 -5.30 14.24
CA HIS A 176 -21.64 -5.72 15.23
C HIS A 176 -22.66 -6.67 14.61
N GLY A 177 -22.99 -7.77 15.28
CA GLY A 177 -24.03 -8.68 14.83
C GLY A 177 -23.85 -10.10 15.35
N PRO A 178 -24.79 -10.99 15.02
CA PRO A 178 -24.79 -12.37 15.54
C PRO A 178 -23.56 -13.17 15.13
N SER A 179 -22.94 -12.86 13.98
CA SER A 179 -21.78 -13.61 13.48
C SER A 179 -20.44 -13.13 14.04
N PHE A 180 -20.36 -11.92 14.57
CA PHE A 180 -19.12 -11.31 15.07
C PHE A 180 -18.89 -11.59 16.55
N LYS A 181 -17.63 -11.78 16.96
CA LYS A 181 -17.29 -11.81 18.38
C LYS A 181 -17.62 -10.48 19.05
N GLU A 182 -18.08 -10.56 20.29
CA GLU A 182 -18.48 -9.39 21.07
C GLU A 182 -17.29 -8.83 21.85
N LYS A 183 -17.26 -7.51 22.06
CA LYS A 183 -16.28 -6.81 22.92
C LYS A 183 -14.82 -7.21 22.64
N THR A 184 -14.50 -7.36 21.36
CA THR A 184 -13.19 -7.82 20.90
C THR A 184 -12.52 -6.70 20.12
N GLU A 185 -11.33 -6.30 20.57
CA GLU A 185 -10.39 -5.50 19.79
C GLU A 185 -9.47 -6.46 19.01
N VAL A 186 -9.17 -6.12 17.76
CA VAL A 186 -8.34 -6.94 16.87
C VAL A 186 -7.20 -6.09 16.33
N GLU A 187 -6.12 -6.76 15.93
CA GLU A 187 -5.00 -6.11 15.26
C GLU A 187 -5.40 -5.50 13.91
N PRO A 188 -4.69 -4.48 13.42
CA PRO A 188 -4.95 -3.89 12.11
C PRO A 188 -4.91 -4.92 10.97
N PHE A 189 -5.77 -4.72 9.98
CA PHE A 189 -5.82 -5.53 8.77
C PHE A 189 -6.15 -4.64 7.55
N GLU A 190 -5.94 -5.17 6.35
CA GLU A 190 -6.15 -4.42 5.11
C GLU A 190 -7.60 -4.51 4.61
N ASN A 191 -8.12 -3.44 4.03
CA ASN A 191 -9.51 -3.39 3.56
C ASN A 191 -9.83 -4.39 2.43
N ILE A 192 -8.81 -4.90 1.73
CA ILE A 192 -8.95 -5.94 0.69
C ILE A 192 -9.49 -7.27 1.26
N GLU A 193 -9.32 -7.50 2.56
CA GLU A 193 -9.80 -8.70 3.26
C GLU A 193 -11.31 -8.69 3.50
N ILE A 194 -11.93 -7.50 3.49
CA ILE A 194 -13.35 -7.30 3.84
C ILE A 194 -14.28 -8.01 2.84
N TYR A 195 -13.87 -8.15 1.58
CA TYR A 195 -14.68 -8.84 0.57
C TYR A 195 -14.93 -10.31 0.94
N ASN A 196 -13.88 -11.04 1.34
CA ASN A 196 -14.02 -12.44 1.78
C ASN A 196 -14.87 -12.53 3.05
N LEU A 197 -14.67 -11.62 4.01
CA LEU A 197 -15.49 -11.55 5.22
C LEU A 197 -16.98 -11.35 4.90
N MET A 198 -17.32 -10.46 3.98
CA MET A 198 -18.73 -10.27 3.57
C MET A 198 -19.30 -11.53 2.90
N CYS A 199 -18.52 -12.22 2.07
CA CYS A 199 -18.94 -13.49 1.49
C CYS A 199 -19.20 -14.55 2.56
N ASP A 200 -18.35 -14.64 3.59
CA ASP A 200 -18.54 -15.54 4.72
C ASP A 200 -19.80 -15.20 5.53
N LEU A 201 -20.08 -13.92 5.78
CA LEU A 201 -21.29 -13.49 6.48
C LEU A 201 -22.59 -13.80 5.71
N LEU A 202 -22.51 -13.83 4.38
CA LEU A 202 -23.62 -14.14 3.48
C LEU A 202 -23.68 -15.63 3.09
N HIS A 203 -22.75 -16.45 3.57
CA HIS A 203 -22.57 -17.87 3.20
C HIS A 203 -22.50 -18.11 1.68
N ILE A 204 -21.76 -17.25 0.97
CA ILE A 204 -21.54 -17.37 -0.48
C ILE A 204 -20.06 -17.58 -0.79
N LYS A 205 -19.78 -18.19 -1.95
CA LYS A 205 -18.41 -18.37 -2.44
C LYS A 205 -17.87 -17.03 -2.96
N PRO A 206 -16.72 -16.54 -2.47
CA PRO A 206 -16.10 -15.34 -3.02
C PRO A 206 -15.59 -15.57 -4.45
N ALA A 207 -15.63 -14.53 -5.28
CA ALA A 207 -14.92 -14.50 -6.55
C ALA A 207 -13.40 -14.37 -6.33
N PRO A 208 -12.54 -14.67 -7.33
CA PRO A 208 -11.10 -14.44 -7.21
C PRO A 208 -10.80 -12.99 -6.85
N ASN A 209 -10.02 -12.80 -5.80
CA ASN A 209 -9.65 -11.49 -5.24
C ASN A 209 -8.27 -11.56 -4.57
N ASN A 210 -7.77 -10.43 -4.06
CA ASN A 210 -6.44 -10.34 -3.46
C ASN A 210 -6.40 -10.58 -1.94
N GLY A 211 -7.56 -10.69 -1.28
CA GLY A 211 -7.61 -10.99 0.15
C GLY A 211 -7.27 -12.45 0.44
N THR A 212 -6.68 -12.69 1.60
CA THR A 212 -6.33 -14.03 2.10
C THR A 212 -7.52 -14.65 2.83
N HIS A 213 -8.32 -15.45 2.13
CA HIS A 213 -9.54 -16.04 2.71
C HIS A 213 -9.25 -16.86 3.98
N GLY A 214 -9.86 -16.46 5.10
CA GLY A 214 -9.64 -17.04 6.43
C GLY A 214 -8.76 -16.18 7.37
N SER A 215 -8.07 -15.16 6.84
CA SER A 215 -7.26 -14.21 7.65
C SER A 215 -8.11 -13.54 8.76
N LEU A 216 -9.36 -13.21 8.45
CA LEU A 216 -10.31 -12.56 9.37
C LEU A 216 -11.21 -13.52 10.15
N ASN A 217 -10.94 -14.84 10.13
CA ASN A 217 -11.75 -15.81 10.89
C ASN A 217 -11.78 -15.49 12.40
N HIS A 218 -10.74 -14.84 12.92
CA HIS A 218 -10.66 -14.46 14.32
C HIS A 218 -11.70 -13.39 14.72
N LEU A 219 -12.35 -12.70 13.77
CA LEU A 219 -13.48 -11.78 14.02
C LEU A 219 -14.81 -12.53 14.22
N LEU A 220 -14.94 -13.75 13.70
CA LEU A 220 -16.20 -14.48 13.63
C LEU A 220 -16.39 -15.41 14.83
N LYS A 221 -17.62 -15.55 15.33
CA LYS A 221 -17.98 -16.55 16.36
C LYS A 221 -17.84 -17.96 15.82
N MET A 222 -18.23 -18.16 14.55
CA MET A 222 -18.12 -19.41 13.81
C MET A 222 -17.65 -19.09 12.39
N ALA A 223 -16.49 -19.60 12.01
CA ALA A 223 -15.95 -19.39 10.67
C ALA A 223 -16.73 -20.23 9.65
N PHE A 224 -17.14 -19.60 8.54
CA PHE A 224 -17.78 -20.29 7.41
C PHE A 224 -16.77 -21.06 6.56
N TYR A 225 -15.56 -20.52 6.42
CA TYR A 225 -14.45 -21.11 5.67
C TYR A 225 -13.29 -21.48 6.59
N ASN A 226 -12.79 -22.71 6.47
CA ASN A 226 -11.60 -23.17 7.17
C ASN A 226 -10.43 -23.25 6.17
N PRO A 227 -9.43 -22.34 6.26
CA PRO A 227 -8.29 -22.38 5.36
C PRO A 227 -7.44 -23.63 5.62
N SER A 228 -6.77 -24.09 4.58
CA SER A 228 -5.74 -25.14 4.66
C SER A 228 -4.49 -24.66 3.96
N HIS A 229 -3.33 -25.16 4.36
CA HIS A 229 -2.09 -24.89 3.63
C HIS A 229 -2.20 -25.33 2.17
N SER A 230 -1.68 -24.49 1.27
CA SER A 230 -1.51 -24.85 -0.14
C SER A 230 -0.61 -26.08 -0.25
N LYS A 231 -0.97 -27.00 -1.14
CA LYS A 231 -0.15 -28.18 -1.39
C LYS A 231 1.11 -27.79 -2.13
N GLU A 232 2.23 -28.42 -1.78
CA GLU A 232 3.46 -28.29 -2.54
C GLU A 232 3.27 -28.94 -3.91
N GLU A 233 3.48 -28.17 -4.99
CA GLU A 233 3.34 -28.65 -6.37
C GLU A 233 4.60 -29.37 -6.86
N SER A 234 5.75 -29.10 -6.25
CA SER A 234 7.04 -29.66 -6.65
C SER A 234 7.87 -30.03 -5.43
N PRO A 235 8.00 -31.33 -5.10
CA PRO A 235 8.81 -31.75 -3.97
C PRO A 235 10.30 -31.49 -4.23
N PRO A 236 11.12 -31.35 -3.17
CA PRO A 236 12.55 -31.14 -3.32
C PRO A 236 13.21 -32.30 -4.08
N SER A 237 14.08 -31.96 -5.03
CA SER A 237 14.92 -32.95 -5.69
C SER A 237 16.07 -33.39 -4.79
N SER A 238 16.58 -34.60 -5.03
CA SER A 238 17.79 -35.08 -4.36
C SER A 238 19.03 -34.54 -5.08
N CYS A 239 19.91 -33.86 -4.36
CA CYS A 239 21.23 -33.45 -4.81
C CYS A 239 22.29 -34.20 -4.00
N PRO A 240 22.51 -35.51 -4.26
CA PRO A 240 23.49 -36.28 -3.52
C PRO A 240 24.89 -35.74 -3.81
N PHE A 241 25.69 -35.65 -2.76
CA PHE A 241 27.09 -35.27 -2.90
C PHE A 241 27.86 -36.37 -3.64
N THR A 242 28.47 -36.05 -4.79
CA THR A 242 29.16 -37.02 -5.64
C THR A 242 30.68 -36.91 -5.56
N THR A 243 31.24 -35.70 -5.64
CA THR A 243 32.70 -35.46 -5.67
C THR A 243 33.13 -34.27 -4.83
N LEU A 244 34.29 -34.39 -4.16
CA LEU A 244 34.94 -33.31 -3.39
C LEU A 244 35.57 -32.23 -4.26
N THR A 245 35.89 -32.57 -5.50
CA THR A 245 36.46 -31.63 -6.47
C THR A 245 35.35 -31.15 -7.41
N PRO A 246 35.22 -29.83 -7.61
CA PRO A 246 34.28 -29.29 -8.59
C PRO A 246 34.68 -29.76 -10.00
N LEU A 247 33.69 -30.05 -10.83
CA LEU A 247 33.90 -30.43 -12.23
C LEU A 247 34.28 -29.23 -13.11
N ASP A 248 33.94 -28.01 -12.67
CA ASP A 248 34.22 -26.75 -13.35
C ASP A 248 34.57 -25.69 -12.30
N GLU A 249 35.65 -24.94 -12.54
CA GLU A 249 36.09 -23.83 -11.67
C GLU A 249 35.29 -22.55 -11.90
N LEU A 250 34.47 -22.49 -12.95
CA LEU A 250 33.60 -21.36 -13.32
C LEU A 250 34.35 -20.02 -13.48
N GLY A 251 35.66 -20.08 -13.72
CA GLY A 251 36.53 -18.90 -13.77
C GLY A 251 36.73 -18.20 -12.42
N CYS A 252 36.38 -18.86 -11.32
CA CYS A 252 36.54 -18.34 -9.96
C CYS A 252 37.93 -18.67 -9.42
N THR A 253 38.51 -17.74 -8.64
CA THR A 253 39.77 -18.00 -7.92
C THR A 253 39.59 -17.71 -6.43
N CYS A 254 40.14 -18.60 -5.59
CA CYS A 254 40.13 -18.44 -4.14
C CYS A 254 41.58 -18.39 -3.64
N ALA A 255 42.14 -17.17 -3.53
CA ALA A 255 43.55 -16.93 -3.25
C ALA A 255 44.15 -17.70 -2.03
N PRO A 256 43.46 -17.90 -0.89
CA PRO A 256 44.02 -18.65 0.24
C PRO A 256 44.07 -20.18 0.04
N LEU A 257 43.38 -20.73 -0.96
CA LEU A 257 43.41 -22.17 -1.28
C LEU A 257 44.49 -22.52 -2.33
N VAL A 258 44.96 -21.52 -3.09
CA VAL A 258 45.94 -21.69 -4.17
C VAL A 258 47.38 -21.85 -3.64
N SER A 259 47.69 -21.37 -2.44
CA SER A 259 49.06 -21.42 -1.88
C SER A 259 49.41 -22.70 -1.10
N ASN A 260 48.48 -23.65 -0.95
CA ASN A 260 48.74 -24.90 -0.23
C ASN A 260 47.78 -26.01 -0.70
N GLY A 261 47.90 -26.39 -1.98
CA GLY A 261 47.01 -27.32 -2.71
C GLY A 261 46.90 -28.75 -2.15
N SER A 262 47.38 -29.03 -0.93
CA SER A 262 47.24 -30.34 -0.27
C SER A 262 46.82 -30.27 1.20
N SER A 263 46.83 -29.10 1.87
CA SER A 263 46.60 -29.02 3.32
C SER A 263 45.27 -28.39 3.75
N VAL A 264 44.62 -27.59 2.91
CA VAL A 264 43.39 -26.87 3.34
C VAL A 264 42.12 -27.73 3.22
N LEU A 265 42.01 -28.64 2.24
CA LEU A 265 40.88 -29.58 2.17
C LEU A 265 40.81 -30.50 3.41
N PHE A 266 41.96 -30.82 4.01
CA PHE A 266 42.02 -31.64 5.23
C PHE A 266 41.55 -30.85 6.47
N LEU A 267 41.84 -29.55 6.53
CA LEU A 267 41.47 -28.66 7.65
C LEU A 267 39.96 -28.33 7.67
N ILE A 268 39.32 -28.19 6.51
CA ILE A 268 37.88 -27.91 6.44
C ILE A 268 37.07 -29.15 6.89
N ASN A 269 37.53 -30.36 6.58
CA ASN A 269 36.85 -31.59 6.97
C ASN A 269 36.89 -31.89 8.47
N GLN A 270 37.87 -31.39 9.24
CA GLN A 270 37.89 -31.64 10.70
C GLN A 270 36.85 -30.82 11.48
N ASN A 271 36.42 -29.67 10.94
CA ASN A 271 35.44 -28.80 11.62
C ASN A 271 33.97 -29.14 11.30
N MET A 272 33.69 -30.01 10.32
CA MET A 272 32.31 -30.46 10.04
C MET A 272 31.89 -31.73 10.79
N TYR A 273 32.83 -32.43 11.44
CA TYR A 273 32.55 -33.63 12.25
C TYR A 273 32.72 -33.41 13.75
N SER A 274 32.88 -32.16 14.20
CA SER A 274 32.98 -31.78 15.61
C SER A 274 31.88 -30.80 16.04
N SER A 275 30.63 -31.19 15.83
CA SER A 275 29.45 -30.65 16.52
C SER A 275 28.29 -31.64 16.45
#